data_AF-A0A958C7F4-F1
#
_entry.id   AF-A0A958C7F4-F1
#
_cell.length_a   1.000
_cell.length_b   1.000
_cell.length_c   1.000
_cell.angle_alpha   90.00
_cell.angle_beta   90.00
_cell.angle_gamma   90.00
#
_symmetry.space_group_name_H-M   'P 1'
#
loop_
_entity.id
_entity.type
_entity.pdbx_description
1 polymer ?
#
loop_
_entity_poly.entity_id
_entity_poly.type
_entity_poly.pdbx_seq_one_letter_code
_entity_poly.pdbx_strand_id
1 'polypeptide(L)'
;LLDGVTLDGAAQTALDMLLTWDRSMDANRAEPLIYEQFFQELARSTLGDELEAAGGQELVDSYLGGFGNSYAQTMVTLAGQPDNIWWDDVSTPAVETQADIVPAAFSRAVASLQASNGDDPARWRYGDAHFANFDHLVFGGVAPLNTLFNKSTPARGDAFTIDAGKADYQTLTMNHGASMREIVDLGDLA
;
A
#
# COMPACT_ATOMS: atom_id res chain seq x y z
N LEU A 1 1.79 1.03 16.38
CA LEU A 1 1.26 -0.34 16.23
C LEU A 1 2.35 -1.37 16.32
N LEU A 2 3.47 -1.23 15.59
CA LEU A 2 4.54 -2.24 15.56
C LEU A 2 5.68 -2.03 16.58
N ASP A 3 5.59 -1.02 17.45
CA ASP A 3 6.64 -0.76 18.45
C ASP A 3 6.67 -1.89 19.50
N GLY A 4 7.86 -2.41 19.81
CA GLY A 4 8.06 -3.54 20.71
C GLY A 4 7.66 -4.92 20.15
N VAL A 5 7.16 -5.01 18.91
CA VAL A 5 6.87 -6.29 18.26
C VAL A 5 8.18 -7.01 17.92
N THR A 6 8.21 -8.33 18.12
CA THR A 6 9.31 -9.20 17.70
C THR A 6 8.76 -10.25 16.74
N LEU A 7 9.42 -10.41 15.60
CA LEU A 7 9.12 -11.34 14.52
C LEU A 7 10.37 -12.17 14.20
N ASP A 8 10.28 -13.01 13.18
CA ASP A 8 11.39 -13.85 12.73
C ASP A 8 11.77 -13.59 11.26
N GLY A 9 13.02 -13.93 10.91
CA GLY A 9 13.49 -13.97 9.53
C GLY A 9 13.34 -12.64 8.76
N ALA A 10 12.78 -12.72 7.56
CA ALA A 10 12.58 -11.54 6.71
C ALA A 10 11.58 -10.55 7.31
N ALA A 11 10.60 -11.01 8.10
CA ALA A 11 9.65 -10.12 8.76
C ALA A 11 10.32 -9.27 9.83
N GLN A 12 11.23 -9.84 10.63
CA GLN A 12 12.03 -9.02 11.56
C GLN A 12 12.92 -8.00 10.82
N THR A 13 13.55 -8.41 9.72
CA THR A 13 14.40 -7.51 8.93
C THR A 13 13.59 -6.34 8.35
N ALA A 14 12.44 -6.62 7.75
CA ALA A 14 11.53 -5.60 7.22
C ALA A 14 10.98 -4.68 8.33
N LEU A 15 10.70 -5.24 9.51
CA LEU A 15 10.25 -4.47 10.67
C LEU A 15 11.34 -3.48 11.13
N ASP A 16 12.59 -3.93 11.26
CA ASP A 16 13.71 -3.06 11.67
C ASP A 16 13.94 -1.91 10.67
N MET A 17 13.82 -2.20 9.38
CA MET A 17 13.87 -1.19 8.31
C MET A 17 12.73 -0.18 8.45
N LEU A 18 11.49 -0.65 8.65
CA LEU A 18 10.32 0.21 8.77
C LEU A 18 10.36 1.08 10.04
N LEU A 19 10.86 0.56 11.16
CA LEU A 19 10.99 1.31 12.42
C LEU A 19 12.04 2.43 12.36
N THR A 20 13.05 2.29 11.49
CA THR A 20 14.09 3.31 11.27
C THR A 20 13.83 4.20 10.07
N TRP A 21 12.73 3.95 9.35
CA TRP A 21 12.31 4.73 8.19
C TRP A 21 11.95 6.17 8.58
N ASP A 22 12.42 7.12 7.76
CA ASP A 22 12.11 8.55 7.88
C ASP A 22 10.74 8.92 7.30
N ARG A 23 9.95 7.93 6.85
CA ARG A 23 8.63 8.09 6.23
C ARG A 23 8.67 8.71 4.84
N SER A 24 9.83 8.75 4.17
CA SER A 24 9.93 9.21 2.78
C SER A 24 9.45 8.12 1.81
N MET A 25 8.44 8.41 0.98
CA MET A 25 7.96 7.52 -0.09
C MET A 25 8.88 7.57 -1.33
N ASP A 26 10.17 7.26 -1.16
CA ASP A 26 11.17 7.25 -2.25
C ASP A 26 11.11 5.95 -3.06
N ALA A 27 11.04 6.07 -4.39
CA ALA A 27 10.99 4.95 -5.33
C ALA A 27 12.17 3.96 -5.18
N ASN A 28 13.35 4.43 -4.75
CA ASN A 28 14.57 3.61 -4.65
C ASN A 28 14.73 2.91 -3.30
N ARG A 29 13.73 3.01 -2.42
CA ARG A 29 13.75 2.45 -1.06
C ARG A 29 12.78 1.28 -0.93
N ALA A 30 13.03 0.42 0.05
CA ALA A 30 12.19 -0.76 0.31
C ALA A 30 11.07 -0.44 1.30
N GLU A 31 11.35 0.45 2.25
CA GLU A 31 10.46 0.81 3.35
C GLU A 31 9.09 1.33 2.90
N PRO A 32 8.97 2.16 1.84
CA PRO A 32 7.67 2.58 1.30
C PRO A 32 6.84 1.39 0.78
N LEU A 33 7.49 0.43 0.14
CA LEU A 33 6.83 -0.78 -0.36
C LEU A 33 6.30 -1.65 0.78
N ILE A 34 7.13 -1.84 1.81
CA ILE A 34 6.77 -2.58 3.03
C ILE A 34 5.58 -1.90 3.70
N TYR A 35 5.62 -0.56 3.83
CA TYR A 35 4.54 0.22 4.41
C TYR A 35 3.21 0.07 3.65
N GLU A 36 3.22 0.25 2.33
CA GLU A 36 2.00 0.17 1.51
C GLU A 36 1.37 -1.23 1.58
N GLN A 37 2.18 -2.29 1.41
CA GLN A 37 1.67 -3.65 1.53
C GLN A 37 1.13 -3.92 2.93
N PHE A 38 1.87 -3.52 3.98
CA PHE A 38 1.41 -3.70 5.36
C PHE A 38 0.11 -2.97 5.62
N PHE A 39 -0.04 -1.74 5.15
CA PHE A 39 -1.24 -0.95 5.38
C PHE A 39 -2.47 -1.58 4.73
N GLN A 40 -2.33 -2.10 3.51
CA GLN A 40 -3.39 -2.81 2.80
C GLN A 40 -3.76 -4.13 3.49
N GLU A 41 -2.76 -4.94 3.86
CA GLU A 41 -2.98 -6.19 4.57
C GLU A 41 -3.60 -5.96 5.95
N LEU A 42 -3.19 -4.91 6.65
CA LEU A 42 -3.78 -4.54 7.94
C LEU A 42 -5.24 -4.17 7.77
N ALA A 43 -5.58 -3.31 6.81
CA ALA A 43 -6.97 -2.95 6.54
C ALA A 43 -7.82 -4.17 6.17
N ARG A 44 -7.30 -5.08 5.35
CA ARG A 44 -7.96 -6.34 5.03
C ARG A 44 -8.12 -7.24 6.26
N SER A 45 -7.13 -7.30 7.14
CA SER A 45 -7.16 -8.14 8.34
C SER A 45 -8.02 -7.57 9.47
N THR A 46 -8.49 -6.33 9.36
CA THR A 46 -9.28 -5.64 10.38
C THR A 46 -10.72 -5.39 9.93
N LEU A 47 -10.97 -5.35 8.62
CA LEU A 47 -12.30 -5.04 8.08
C LEU A 47 -12.81 -6.12 7.13
N GLY A 48 -11.92 -6.98 6.64
CA GLY A 48 -12.20 -7.84 5.50
C GLY A 48 -13.20 -8.93 5.83
N ASP A 49 -13.11 -9.53 7.01
CA ASP A 49 -13.95 -10.63 7.46
C ASP A 49 -15.40 -10.19 7.69
N GLU A 50 -15.67 -9.03 8.31
CA GLU A 50 -17.05 -8.56 8.45
C GLU A 50 -17.63 -8.05 7.14
N LEU A 51 -16.81 -7.41 6.28
CA LEU A 51 -17.24 -7.01 4.94
C LEU A 51 -17.58 -8.24 4.09
N GLU A 52 -16.76 -9.29 4.16
CA GLU A 52 -17.00 -10.55 3.47
C GLU A 52 -18.25 -11.23 4.01
N ALA A 53 -18.44 -11.28 5.33
CA ALA A 53 -19.65 -11.82 5.94
C ALA A 53 -20.92 -11.04 5.55
N ALA A 54 -20.82 -9.72 5.37
CA ALA A 54 -21.94 -8.86 5.02
C ALA A 54 -22.31 -8.86 3.52
N GLY A 55 -21.32 -9.00 2.63
CA GLY A 55 -21.53 -8.79 1.20
C GLY A 55 -20.59 -9.56 0.28
N GLY A 56 -19.82 -10.52 0.80
CA GLY A 56 -18.85 -11.32 0.06
C GLY A 56 -17.63 -10.53 -0.41
N GLN A 57 -16.76 -11.21 -1.16
CA GLN A 57 -15.51 -10.63 -1.67
C GLN A 57 -15.72 -9.36 -2.52
N GLU A 58 -16.85 -9.23 -3.21
CA GLU A 58 -17.17 -8.02 -3.99
C GLU A 58 -17.27 -6.78 -3.10
N LEU A 59 -17.84 -6.91 -1.90
CA LEU A 59 -17.93 -5.79 -0.95
C LEU A 59 -16.55 -5.43 -0.41
N VAL A 60 -15.70 -6.44 -0.13
CA VAL A 60 -14.32 -6.23 0.31
C VAL A 60 -13.53 -5.46 -0.76
N ASP A 61 -13.57 -5.93 -2.01
CA ASP A 61 -12.85 -5.33 -3.13
C ASP A 61 -13.35 -3.90 -3.42
N SER A 62 -14.66 -3.69 -3.34
CA SER A 62 -15.27 -2.37 -3.53
C SER A 62 -14.87 -1.40 -2.40
N TYR A 63 -14.94 -1.84 -1.14
CA TYR A 63 -14.64 -0.99 0.01
C TYR A 63 -13.14 -0.65 0.12
N LEU A 64 -12.27 -1.65 0.03
CA LEU A 64 -10.83 -1.49 0.19
C LEU A 64 -10.17 -0.99 -1.11
N GLY A 65 -10.60 -1.46 -2.28
CA GLY A 65 -10.01 -1.07 -3.56
C GLY A 65 -10.70 0.12 -4.25
N GLY A 66 -12.03 0.16 -4.23
CA GLY A 66 -12.84 1.10 -5.02
C GLY A 66 -12.91 2.52 -4.47
N PHE A 67 -12.92 2.71 -3.15
CA PHE A 67 -13.13 4.04 -2.53
C PHE A 67 -11.85 4.80 -2.17
N GLY A 68 -10.72 4.45 -2.81
CA GLY A 68 -9.51 5.30 -2.82
C GLY A 68 -8.94 5.62 -1.45
N ASN A 69 -8.64 4.59 -0.67
CA ASN A 69 -8.08 4.67 0.68
C ASN A 69 -8.99 5.37 1.70
N SER A 70 -10.31 5.42 1.47
CA SER A 70 -11.30 5.95 2.43
C SER A 70 -11.24 5.23 3.79
N TYR A 71 -10.85 3.95 3.80
CA TYR A 71 -10.64 3.17 5.02
C TYR A 71 -9.49 3.71 5.90
N ALA A 72 -8.62 4.58 5.38
CA ALA A 72 -7.47 5.04 6.13
C ALA A 72 -7.83 5.81 7.41
N GLN A 73 -8.87 6.64 7.36
CA GLN A 73 -9.35 7.33 8.56
C GLN A 73 -9.95 6.35 9.59
N THR A 74 -10.62 5.29 9.11
CA THR A 74 -11.10 4.20 9.96
C THR A 74 -9.92 3.51 10.64
N MET A 75 -8.87 3.16 9.90
CA MET A 75 -7.67 2.53 10.45
C MET A 75 -6.96 3.41 11.48
N VAL A 76 -6.83 4.71 11.22
CA VAL A 76 -6.28 5.67 12.21
C VAL A 76 -7.11 5.70 13.48
N THR A 77 -8.44 5.63 13.37
CA THR A 77 -9.35 5.62 14.52
C THR A 77 -9.22 4.32 15.32
N LEU A 78 -9.21 3.17 14.64
CA LEU A 78 -9.08 1.86 15.26
C LEU A 78 -7.70 1.66 15.91
N ALA A 79 -6.65 2.25 15.34
CA ALA A 79 -5.31 2.22 15.93
C ALA A 79 -5.28 2.78 17.36
N GLY A 80 -6.14 3.74 17.68
CA GLY A 80 -6.28 4.31 19.03
C GLY A 80 -7.24 3.52 19.96
N GLN A 81 -7.81 2.41 19.49
CA GLN A 81 -8.81 1.61 20.21
C GLN A 81 -8.39 0.13 20.19
N PRO A 82 -7.42 -0.28 21.03
CA PRO A 82 -6.85 -1.64 20.99
C PRO A 82 -7.86 -2.74 21.33
N ASP A 83 -8.89 -2.43 22.12
CA ASP A 83 -9.95 -3.36 22.52
C ASP A 83 -11.19 -3.29 21.62
N ASN A 84 -11.08 -2.67 20.44
CA ASN A 84 -12.20 -2.57 19.51
C ASN A 84 -12.52 -3.94 18.88
N ILE A 85 -13.81 -4.23 18.72
CA ILE A 85 -14.32 -5.47 18.12
C ILE A 85 -13.83 -5.72 16.69
N TRP A 86 -13.47 -4.67 15.93
CA TRP A 86 -12.93 -4.81 14.56
C TRP A 86 -11.52 -5.44 14.53
N TRP A 87 -10.89 -5.69 15.68
CA TRP A 87 -9.65 -6.46 15.74
C TRP A 87 -9.87 -7.97 15.88
N ASP A 88 -11.12 -8.40 16.01
CA ASP A 88 -11.48 -9.82 16.09
C ASP A 88 -11.71 -10.36 14.68
N ASP A 89 -11.06 -11.45 14.29
CA ASP A 89 -11.34 -12.10 13.01
C ASP A 89 -12.52 -13.06 13.23
N VAL A 90 -13.73 -12.61 12.85
CA VAL A 90 -14.97 -13.35 13.12
C VAL A 90 -15.09 -14.66 12.33
N SER A 91 -14.15 -14.91 11.41
CA SER A 91 -14.03 -16.18 10.71
C SER A 91 -13.32 -17.26 11.53
N THR A 92 -12.66 -16.90 12.64
CA THR A 92 -11.97 -17.83 13.52
C THR A 92 -12.75 -18.10 14.81
N PRO A 93 -12.46 -19.22 15.52
CA PRO A 93 -13.03 -19.48 16.83
C PRO A 93 -12.37 -18.71 17.98
N ALA A 94 -11.16 -18.18 17.77
CA ALA A 94 -10.48 -17.38 18.79
C ALA A 94 -11.04 -15.97 18.78
N VAL A 95 -10.79 -15.21 19.86
CA VAL A 95 -11.07 -13.78 19.87
C VAL A 95 -9.74 -13.06 19.82
N GLU A 96 -9.40 -12.50 18.67
CA GLU A 96 -8.14 -11.77 18.47
C GLU A 96 -8.20 -10.34 19.03
N THR A 97 -7.02 -9.81 19.33
CA THR A 97 -6.84 -8.41 19.72
C THR A 97 -5.99 -7.65 18.71
N GLN A 98 -5.89 -6.32 18.85
CA GLN A 98 -4.96 -5.53 18.06
C GLN A 98 -3.52 -6.07 18.13
N ALA A 99 -3.10 -6.60 19.28
CA ALA A 99 -1.76 -7.14 19.49
C ALA A 99 -1.53 -8.47 18.74
N ASP A 100 -2.60 -9.17 18.36
CA ASP A 100 -2.54 -10.41 17.58
C ASP A 100 -2.62 -10.09 16.07
N ILE A 101 -3.55 -9.24 15.66
CA ILE A 101 -3.79 -8.91 14.24
C ILE A 101 -2.64 -8.12 13.63
N VAL A 102 -2.11 -7.11 14.33
CA VAL A 102 -1.08 -6.22 13.76
C VAL A 102 0.19 -6.99 13.35
N PRO A 103 0.82 -7.81 14.22
CA PRO A 103 2.01 -8.58 13.83
C PRO A 103 1.70 -9.64 12.76
N ALA A 104 0.52 -10.26 12.80
CA ALA A 104 0.09 -11.25 11.83
C ALA A 104 -0.08 -10.61 10.43
N ALA A 105 -0.74 -9.46 10.34
CA ALA A 105 -0.90 -8.70 9.11
C ALA A 105 0.45 -8.24 8.54
N PHE A 106 1.36 -7.77 9.40
CA PHE A 106 2.72 -7.41 8.96
C PHE A 106 3.48 -8.61 8.40
N SER A 107 3.40 -9.76 9.06
CA SER A 107 4.05 -10.99 8.59
C SER A 107 3.47 -11.46 7.25
N ARG A 108 2.15 -11.36 7.06
CA ARG A 108 1.49 -11.64 5.77
C ARG A 108 1.96 -10.70 4.66
N ALA A 109 2.06 -9.40 4.95
CA ALA A 109 2.54 -8.40 4.00
C ALA A 109 3.97 -8.70 3.55
N VAL A 110 4.88 -9.00 4.48
CA VAL A 110 6.27 -9.34 4.15
C VAL A 110 6.34 -10.63 3.34
N ALA A 111 5.56 -11.66 3.69
CA ALA A 111 5.51 -12.90 2.93
C ALA A 111 5.02 -12.70 1.50
N SER A 112 4.01 -11.84 1.30
CA SER A 112 3.53 -11.43 -0.03
C SER A 112 4.64 -10.76 -0.84
N LEU A 113 5.35 -9.79 -0.24
CA LEU A 113 6.46 -9.11 -0.89
C LEU A 113 7.64 -10.04 -1.19
N GLN A 114 7.94 -11.02 -0.33
CA GLN A 114 8.96 -12.02 -0.64
C GLN A 114 8.61 -12.83 -1.89
N ALA A 115 7.34 -13.20 -2.05
CA ALA A 115 6.88 -13.95 -3.20
C ALA A 115 7.02 -13.17 -4.52
N SER A 116 6.86 -11.84 -4.50
CA SER A 116 6.94 -10.98 -5.69
C SER A 116 8.32 -10.34 -5.93
N ASN A 117 9.10 -10.10 -4.88
CA ASN A 117 10.34 -9.29 -4.95
C ASN A 117 11.60 -10.05 -4.48
N GLY A 118 11.46 -11.30 -4.04
CA GLY A 118 12.56 -12.16 -3.60
C GLY A 118 12.84 -12.08 -2.10
N ASP A 119 13.75 -12.94 -1.62
CA ASP A 119 13.88 -13.26 -0.19
C ASP A 119 14.48 -12.15 0.69
N ASP A 120 15.16 -11.16 0.11
CA ASP A 120 15.93 -10.13 0.84
C ASP A 120 15.21 -8.76 0.80
N PRO A 121 14.57 -8.34 1.92
CA PRO A 121 13.87 -7.06 2.01
C PRO A 121 14.74 -5.84 1.66
N ALA A 122 16.04 -5.87 1.92
CA ALA A 122 16.94 -4.75 1.63
C ALA A 122 17.12 -4.49 0.13
N ARG A 123 16.78 -5.47 -0.72
CA ARG A 123 16.87 -5.37 -2.18
C ARG A 123 15.59 -4.89 -2.83
N TRP A 124 14.48 -4.86 -2.10
CA TRP A 124 13.21 -4.41 -2.65
C TRP A 124 13.24 -2.92 -2.98
N ARG A 125 12.47 -2.51 -3.99
CA ARG A 125 12.36 -1.11 -4.40
C ARG A 125 10.89 -0.80 -4.61
N TYR A 126 10.43 0.27 -3.97
CA TYR A 126 9.07 0.76 -4.14
C TYR A 126 8.72 1.02 -5.59
N GLY A 127 9.64 1.63 -6.33
CA GLY A 127 9.50 1.95 -7.74
C GLY A 127 9.32 0.77 -8.70
N ASP A 128 9.66 -0.45 -8.27
CA ASP A 128 9.46 -1.67 -9.07
C ASP A 128 7.98 -2.10 -9.07
N ALA A 129 7.24 -1.80 -7.99
CA ALA A 129 5.81 -2.06 -7.88
C ALA A 129 4.97 -0.80 -8.13
N HIS A 130 5.45 0.34 -7.65
CA HIS A 130 4.78 1.63 -7.75
C HIS A 130 5.42 2.50 -8.83
N PHE A 131 4.86 2.39 -10.04
CA PHE A 131 5.30 3.16 -11.20
C PHE A 131 4.10 3.81 -11.90
N ALA A 132 4.33 5.00 -12.47
CA ALA A 132 3.38 5.66 -13.33
C ALA A 132 3.43 5.01 -14.70
N ASN A 133 2.27 4.56 -15.19
CA ASN A 133 2.15 3.99 -16.52
C ASN A 133 1.44 4.94 -17.48
N PHE A 134 2.01 5.12 -18.67
CA PHE A 134 1.49 5.96 -19.74
C PHE A 134 1.24 5.07 -20.95
N ASP A 135 0.14 4.32 -20.89
CA ASP A 135 -0.29 3.47 -22.00
C ASP A 135 -0.93 4.31 -23.10
N HIS A 136 -0.47 4.09 -24.33
CA HIS A 136 -1.03 4.80 -25.47
C HIS A 136 -2.35 4.13 -25.89
N LEU A 137 -3.45 4.89 -25.87
CA LEU A 137 -4.81 4.37 -26.10
C LEU A 137 -4.98 3.58 -27.42
N VAL A 138 -4.36 4.05 -28.52
CA VAL A 138 -4.48 3.39 -29.83
C VAL A 138 -3.41 2.32 -30.06
N PHE A 139 -2.13 2.64 -29.84
CA PHE A 139 -1.01 1.78 -30.20
C PHE A 139 -0.51 0.86 -29.07
N GLY A 140 -0.96 1.06 -27.83
CA GLY A 140 -0.47 0.30 -26.67
C GLY A 140 -0.81 -1.18 -26.69
N GLY A 141 -1.86 -1.57 -27.42
CA GLY A 141 -2.22 -2.98 -27.64
C GLY A 141 -1.58 -3.62 -28.88
N VAL A 142 -0.83 -2.87 -29.70
CA VAL A 142 -0.35 -3.33 -31.01
C VAL A 142 1.16 -3.54 -30.98
N ALA A 143 1.61 -4.79 -31.04
CA ALA A 143 3.04 -5.09 -31.18
C ALA A 143 3.55 -4.80 -32.61
N PRO A 144 4.75 -4.21 -32.79
CA PRO A 144 5.70 -3.76 -31.76
C PRO A 144 5.50 -2.31 -31.30
N LEU A 145 4.47 -1.62 -31.80
CA LEU A 145 4.22 -0.20 -31.49
C LEU A 145 4.06 0.05 -29.98
N ASN A 146 3.50 -0.89 -29.24
CA ASN A 146 3.39 -0.84 -27.77
C ASN A 146 4.74 -0.55 -27.07
N THR A 147 5.85 -1.13 -27.51
CA THR A 147 7.18 -0.87 -26.94
C THR A 147 7.68 0.56 -27.18
N LEU A 148 7.26 1.16 -28.29
CA LEU A 148 7.61 2.53 -28.63
C LEU A 148 6.74 3.52 -27.86
N PHE A 149 5.44 3.25 -27.75
CA PHE A 149 4.46 4.21 -27.27
C PHE A 149 4.09 4.08 -25.78
N ASN A 150 4.10 2.89 -25.20
CA ASN A 150 3.89 2.75 -23.76
C ASN A 150 5.18 3.14 -23.03
N LYS A 151 5.02 3.93 -21.98
CA LYS A 151 6.12 4.37 -21.12
C LYS A 151 5.74 4.17 -19.68
N SER A 152 6.69 3.73 -18.88
CA SER A 152 6.57 3.69 -17.43
C SER A 152 7.74 4.38 -16.78
N THR A 153 7.52 4.91 -15.59
CA THR A 153 8.59 5.44 -14.74
C THR A 153 8.29 5.09 -13.29
N PRO A 154 9.30 4.65 -12.51
CA PRO A 154 9.17 4.55 -11.05
C PRO A 154 8.58 5.83 -10.49
N ALA A 155 7.59 5.68 -9.61
CA ALA A 155 6.88 6.78 -8.98
C ALA A 155 7.27 6.86 -7.49
N ARG A 156 7.19 8.08 -6.97
CA ARG A 156 7.39 8.40 -5.56
C ARG A 156 6.09 8.96 -5.00
N GLY A 157 6.01 9.03 -3.68
CA GLY A 157 4.80 9.48 -3.01
C GLY A 157 3.75 8.38 -2.92
N ASP A 158 2.67 8.68 -2.21
CA ASP A 158 1.47 7.88 -2.06
C ASP A 158 0.21 8.76 -2.12
N ALA A 159 -0.95 8.22 -1.73
CA ALA A 159 -2.22 8.96 -1.67
C ALA A 159 -2.28 10.06 -0.60
N PHE A 160 -1.34 10.08 0.36
CA PHE A 160 -1.32 10.95 1.54
C PHE A 160 -0.15 11.94 1.54
N THR A 161 0.83 11.78 0.64
CA THR A 161 1.93 12.73 0.44
C THR A 161 1.55 13.89 -0.49
N ILE A 162 2.33 14.97 -0.42
CA ILE A 162 2.18 16.14 -1.32
C ILE A 162 2.49 15.79 -2.77
N ASP A 163 3.50 14.94 -3.02
CA ASP A 163 3.74 14.37 -4.34
C ASP A 163 2.77 13.21 -4.56
N ALA A 164 1.50 13.53 -4.79
CA ALA A 164 0.45 12.53 -4.84
C ALA A 164 0.73 11.45 -5.90
N GLY A 165 0.91 10.23 -5.43
CA GLY A 165 1.17 9.02 -6.21
C GLY A 165 0.30 7.89 -5.69
N LYS A 166 -1.02 7.97 -5.88
CA LYS A 166 -1.93 6.98 -5.30
C LYS A 166 -1.64 5.60 -5.89
N ALA A 167 -1.32 4.65 -5.02
CA ALA A 167 -1.20 3.24 -5.37
C ALA A 167 -2.58 2.62 -5.60
N ASP A 168 -2.65 1.74 -6.59
CA ASP A 168 -3.74 0.81 -6.77
C ASP A 168 -3.73 -0.25 -5.66
N TYR A 169 -4.90 -0.58 -5.12
CA TYR A 169 -5.00 -1.48 -3.98
C TYR A 169 -4.55 -2.91 -4.30
N GLN A 170 -4.75 -3.38 -5.53
CA GLN A 170 -4.42 -4.76 -5.90
C GLN A 170 -3.00 -4.89 -6.44
N THR A 171 -2.55 -3.88 -7.19
CA THR A 171 -1.31 -3.98 -7.98
C THR A 171 -0.18 -3.11 -7.46
N LEU A 172 -0.44 -2.21 -6.53
CA LEU A 172 0.47 -1.15 -6.07
C LEU A 172 0.93 -0.15 -7.14
N THR A 173 0.54 -0.35 -8.41
CA THR A 173 0.87 0.57 -9.50
C THR A 173 0.24 1.93 -9.26
N MET A 174 0.89 3.00 -9.72
CA MET A 174 0.36 4.35 -9.55
C MET A 174 -0.84 4.55 -10.49
N ASN A 175 -2.03 4.74 -9.93
CA ASN A 175 -3.26 4.93 -10.72
C ASN A 175 -3.75 6.39 -10.75
N HIS A 176 -3.31 7.24 -9.82
CA HIS A 176 -3.62 8.68 -9.82
C HIS A 176 -2.41 9.50 -9.35
N GLY A 177 -2.27 10.72 -9.87
CA GLY A 177 -1.32 11.70 -9.36
C GLY A 177 -1.44 13.06 -10.05
N ALA A 178 -0.45 13.92 -9.85
CA ALA A 178 -0.46 15.26 -10.42
C ALA A 178 -0.29 15.23 -11.95
N SER A 179 -1.33 15.61 -12.68
CA SER A 179 -1.27 15.80 -14.14
C SER A 179 -0.53 17.07 -14.55
N MET A 180 -0.46 18.06 -13.65
CA MET A 180 0.20 19.34 -13.84
C MET A 180 0.70 19.88 -12.50
N ARG A 181 1.84 20.57 -12.51
CA ARG A 181 2.33 21.39 -11.40
C ARG A 181 2.69 22.75 -11.96
N GLU A 182 2.21 23.82 -11.33
CA GLU A 182 2.37 25.18 -11.82
C GLU A 182 2.75 26.10 -10.67
N ILE A 183 3.63 27.06 -10.97
CA ILE A 183 3.96 28.18 -10.10
C ILE A 183 3.74 29.43 -10.95
N VAL A 184 2.78 30.27 -10.55
CA VAL A 184 2.49 31.54 -11.22
C VAL A 184 3.07 32.67 -10.38
N ASP A 185 4.03 33.41 -10.93
CA ASP A 185 4.54 34.62 -10.32
C ASP A 185 3.66 35.82 -10.72
N LEU A 186 2.91 36.34 -9.76
CA LEU A 186 2.00 37.46 -9.99
C LEU A 186 2.72 38.82 -10.05
N GLY A 187 4.02 38.88 -9.74
CA GLY A 187 4.85 40.09 -9.83
C GLY A 187 5.32 40.42 -11.26
N ASP A 188 5.19 39.47 -12.18
CA ASP A 188 5.62 39.58 -13.58
C ASP A 188 4.57 38.94 -14.51
N LEU A 189 3.40 39.58 -14.58
CA LEU A 189 2.29 39.20 -15.44
C LEU A 189 2.43 39.94 -16.79
N ALA A 190 3.32 39.45 -17.66
CA ALA A 190 3.44 39.95 -19.03
C ALA A 190 2.31 39.46 -19.94
#